data_AF-B7PW99-F1
#
_entry.id   AF-B7PW99-F1
#
_cell.length_a   1.000
_cell.length_b   1.000
_cell.length_c   1.000
_cell.angle_alpha   90.00
_cell.angle_beta   90.00
_cell.angle_gamma   90.00
#
_symmetry.space_group_name_H-M   'P 1'
#
loop_
_entity.id
_entity.type
_entity.pdbx_description
1 polymer ?
#
loop_
_entity_poly.entity_id
_entity_poly.type
_entity_poly.pdbx_seq_one_letter_code
_entity_poly.pdbx_strand_id
1 'polypeptide(L)'
;CLGLVNELLPFPLARFVFDDIQPAGATNATSKMMSKIREATKKSFEVTSWMDLYTANGARERVETVVDVVNLPDHLSTWENLDVAYEFVSPFNGTSFVEGYLETRRNALQARKRLLVNGTGVPVRREAIAISMIDTNAYYLPMLHLMIIPGGILFPPFVVESAPAAVHYGGIGRVLGHELTHAFDRLYSHVSRTGEVHDWYSNNSWRAFENKLQCVETSSLSEAFADSAGVEKAYLVYERLASKGAGMLGYSPEQLFFISGCLIFCGKERVGVSVTRIYTPLYLRCDLPAANLDHFAEAFHCRREAPMNPRNRCDFH
;
A
#
# COMPACT_ATOMS: atom_id res chain seq x y z
N CYS A 1 2.03 1.43 27.59
CA CYS A 1 2.64 2.73 27.25
C CYS A 1 3.09 2.83 25.80
N LEU A 2 3.47 1.75 25.11
CA LEU A 2 3.92 1.79 23.70
C LEU A 2 3.00 2.59 22.78
N GLY A 3 1.69 2.34 22.83
CA GLY A 3 0.72 3.07 22.01
C GLY A 3 0.72 4.59 22.25
N LEU A 4 0.98 5.03 23.48
CA LEU A 4 1.04 6.46 23.82
C LEU A 4 2.33 7.11 23.29
N VAL A 5 3.45 6.38 23.33
CA VAL A 5 4.70 6.83 22.69
C VAL A 5 4.52 6.89 21.17
N ASN A 6 3.89 5.88 20.58
CA ASN A 6 3.63 5.84 19.13
C ASN A 6 2.67 6.96 18.66
N GLU A 7 1.67 7.33 19.46
CA GLU A 7 0.76 8.46 19.15
C GLU A 7 1.52 9.79 19.07
N LEU A 8 2.45 10.02 20.00
CA LEU A 8 3.16 11.29 20.13
C LEU A 8 4.44 11.35 19.30
N LEU A 9 5.19 10.25 19.27
CA LEU A 9 6.56 10.12 18.74
C LEU A 9 6.69 8.95 17.74
N PRO A 10 5.84 8.87 16.69
CA PRO A 10 5.83 7.71 15.81
C PRO A 10 7.15 7.52 15.05
N PHE A 11 7.78 8.59 14.55
CA PHE A 11 9.02 8.49 13.78
C PHE A 11 10.25 8.18 14.67
N PRO A 12 10.46 8.84 15.84
CA PRO A 12 11.52 8.47 16.76
C PRO A 12 11.39 7.03 17.26
N LEU A 13 10.16 6.59 17.57
CA LEU A 13 9.92 5.21 17.99
C LEU A 13 10.27 4.22 16.86
N ALA A 14 9.87 4.50 15.63
CA ALA A 14 10.20 3.64 14.50
C ALA A 14 11.71 3.60 14.22
N ARG A 15 12.40 4.74 14.24
CA ARG A 15 13.87 4.82 14.13
C ARG A 15 14.52 3.96 15.22
N PHE A 16 14.12 4.16 16.47
CA PHE A 16 14.63 3.40 17.61
C PHE A 16 14.44 1.89 17.44
N VAL A 17 13.26 1.44 16.99
CA VAL A 17 12.98 0.02 16.81
C VAL A 17 13.74 -0.57 15.63
N PHE A 18 13.78 0.13 14.49
CA PHE A 18 14.27 -0.44 13.24
C PHE A 18 15.76 -0.33 13.00
N ASP A 19 16.47 0.58 13.70
CA ASP A 19 17.93 0.68 13.61
C ASP A 19 18.63 -0.65 13.98
N ASP A 20 18.03 -1.43 14.88
CA ASP A 20 18.62 -2.68 15.37
C ASP A 20 18.07 -3.95 14.70
N ILE A 21 16.80 -3.95 14.27
CA ILE A 21 16.10 -5.21 13.94
C ILE A 21 15.59 -5.31 12.50
N GLN A 22 15.55 -4.22 11.74
CA GLN A 22 15.00 -4.27 10.38
C GLN A 22 15.92 -5.08 9.45
N PRO A 23 15.38 -6.00 8.62
CA PRO A 23 16.21 -6.77 7.70
C PRO A 23 17.05 -5.86 6.79
N ALA A 24 18.33 -6.18 6.65
CA ALA A 24 19.27 -5.33 5.94
C ALA A 24 18.82 -5.10 4.48
N GLY A 25 18.76 -3.83 4.08
CA GLY A 25 18.36 -3.45 2.73
C GLY A 25 16.86 -3.59 2.42
N ALA A 26 16.01 -4.00 3.37
CA ALA A 26 14.57 -4.16 3.16
C ALA A 26 13.92 -2.88 2.61
N THR A 27 14.20 -1.73 3.23
CA THR A 27 13.70 -0.42 2.78
C THR A 27 14.07 -0.15 1.31
N ASN A 28 15.35 -0.29 0.95
CA ASN A 28 15.82 -0.04 -0.43
C ASN A 28 15.24 -1.06 -1.44
N ALA A 29 15.13 -2.33 -1.06
CA ALA A 29 14.54 -3.36 -1.91
C ALA A 29 13.06 -3.07 -2.20
N THR A 30 12.30 -2.67 -1.18
CA THR A 30 10.88 -2.28 -1.29
C THR A 30 10.73 -1.03 -2.15
N SER A 31 11.53 0.02 -1.95
CA SER A 31 11.48 1.23 -2.80
C SER A 31 11.79 0.91 -4.28
N LYS A 32 12.78 0.05 -4.55
CA LYS A 32 13.08 -0.43 -5.91
C LYS A 32 11.93 -1.22 -6.52
N MET A 33 11.28 -2.08 -5.71
CA MET A 33 10.10 -2.83 -6.14
C MET A 33 8.94 -1.90 -6.49
N MET A 34 8.67 -0.90 -5.64
CA MET A 34 7.65 0.12 -5.88
C MET A 34 7.89 0.86 -7.20
N SER A 35 9.13 1.28 -7.45
CA SER A 35 9.52 1.93 -8.71
C SER A 35 9.22 1.06 -9.94
N LYS A 36 9.53 -0.24 -9.88
CA LYS A 36 9.22 -1.17 -10.98
C LYS A 36 7.72 -1.38 -11.17
N ILE A 37 6.96 -1.48 -10.08
CA ILE A 37 5.48 -1.59 -10.12
C ILE A 37 4.86 -0.34 -10.75
N ARG A 38 5.33 0.86 -10.40
CA ARG A 38 4.91 2.12 -11.04
C ARG A 38 5.19 2.10 -12.54
N GLU A 39 6.40 1.70 -12.93
CA GLU A 39 6.76 1.63 -14.34
C GLU A 39 5.88 0.65 -15.13
N ALA A 40 5.68 -0.56 -14.61
CA ALA A 40 4.83 -1.56 -15.24
C ALA A 40 3.37 -1.09 -15.34
N THR A 41 2.85 -0.43 -14.30
CA THR A 41 1.50 0.13 -14.29
C THR A 41 1.35 1.26 -15.32
N LYS A 42 2.33 2.16 -15.44
CA LYS A 42 2.29 3.20 -16.50
C LYS A 42 2.26 2.58 -17.89
N LYS A 43 3.06 1.53 -18.12
CA LYS A 43 3.11 0.80 -19.40
C LYS A 43 1.80 0.06 -19.69
N SER A 44 1.09 -0.45 -18.68
CA SER A 44 -0.19 -1.14 -18.92
C SER A 44 -1.26 -0.19 -19.50
N PHE A 45 -1.24 1.09 -19.14
CA PHE A 45 -2.13 2.10 -19.73
C PHE A 45 -1.83 2.42 -21.19
N GLU A 46 -0.68 2.01 -21.75
CA GLU A 46 -0.38 2.21 -23.18
C GLU A 46 -1.10 1.19 -24.08
N VAL A 47 -1.50 0.06 -23.52
CA VAL A 47 -2.07 -1.08 -24.25
C VAL A 47 -3.50 -1.41 -23.83
N THR A 48 -4.06 -0.67 -22.88
CA THR A 48 -5.45 -0.85 -22.44
C THR A 48 -6.43 -0.49 -23.55
N SER A 49 -7.43 -1.33 -23.77
CA SER A 49 -8.42 -1.13 -24.84
C SER A 49 -9.68 -0.37 -24.40
N TRP A 50 -9.87 -0.19 -23.09
CA TRP A 50 -11.11 0.37 -22.54
C TRP A 50 -10.99 1.84 -22.12
N MET A 51 -9.76 2.38 -22.05
CA MET A 51 -9.52 3.81 -21.88
C MET A 51 -9.22 4.48 -23.22
N ASP A 52 -9.72 5.70 -23.40
CA ASP A 52 -9.19 6.59 -24.44
C ASP A 52 -7.82 7.18 -24.05
N LEU A 53 -7.12 7.73 -25.05
CA LEU A 53 -5.79 8.31 -24.89
C LEU A 53 -5.74 9.44 -23.84
N TYR A 54 -6.81 10.24 -23.73
CA TYR A 54 -6.89 11.32 -22.73
C TYR A 54 -6.86 10.73 -21.31
N THR A 55 -7.71 9.75 -21.04
CA THR A 55 -7.81 9.09 -19.73
C THR A 55 -6.57 8.28 -19.42
N ALA A 56 -6.00 7.58 -20.41
CA ALA A 56 -4.76 6.83 -20.26
C ALA A 56 -3.57 7.74 -19.89
N ASN A 57 -3.47 8.92 -20.49
CA ASN A 57 -2.45 9.91 -20.12
C ASN A 57 -2.67 10.45 -18.70
N GLY A 58 -3.92 10.76 -18.31
CA GLY A 58 -4.25 11.15 -16.95
C GLY A 58 -3.89 10.07 -15.92
N ALA A 59 -4.16 8.80 -16.23
CA ALA A 59 -3.80 7.66 -15.38
C ALA A 59 -2.27 7.53 -15.22
N ARG A 60 -1.49 7.74 -16.30
CA ARG A 60 -0.02 7.73 -16.25
C ARG A 60 0.54 8.85 -15.38
N GLU A 61 0.05 10.08 -15.57
CA GLU A 61 0.45 11.23 -14.75
C GLU A 61 0.13 10.98 -13.27
N ARG A 62 -1.02 10.38 -13.00
CA ARG A 62 -1.41 9.99 -11.64
C ARG A 62 -0.43 9.01 -11.02
N VAL A 63 -0.08 7.90 -11.70
CA VAL A 63 0.96 6.97 -11.18
C VAL A 63 2.31 7.66 -10.99
N GLU A 64 2.69 8.53 -11.91
CA GLU A 64 3.98 9.24 -11.84
C GLU A 64 4.08 10.12 -10.60
N THR A 65 2.95 10.69 -10.17
CA THR A 65 2.96 11.76 -9.19
C THR A 65 2.50 11.36 -7.79
N VAL A 66 2.03 10.12 -7.59
CA VAL A 66 1.88 9.54 -6.25
C VAL A 66 3.24 9.60 -5.57
N VAL A 67 3.32 10.14 -4.36
CA VAL A 67 4.53 10.07 -3.55
C VAL A 67 4.44 8.88 -2.61
N ASP A 68 5.55 8.19 -2.36
CA ASP A 68 5.61 7.11 -1.38
C ASP A 68 6.63 7.42 -0.28
N VAL A 69 6.34 6.95 0.93
CA VAL A 69 7.24 6.94 2.08
C VAL A 69 7.43 5.49 2.50
N VAL A 70 8.66 4.98 2.37
CA VAL A 70 9.02 3.63 2.82
C VAL A 70 9.85 3.74 4.09
N ASN A 71 9.36 3.14 5.18
CA ASN A 71 9.94 3.13 6.53
C ASN A 71 9.97 4.48 7.26
N LEU A 72 10.77 5.45 6.82
CA LEU A 72 10.82 6.80 7.42
C LEU A 72 10.86 7.85 6.30
N PRO A 73 10.23 9.02 6.48
CA PRO A 73 10.41 10.13 5.54
C PRO A 73 11.89 10.52 5.44
N ASP A 74 12.38 10.81 4.24
CA ASP A 74 13.80 11.14 4.00
C ASP A 74 14.31 12.29 4.90
N HIS A 75 13.47 13.30 5.10
CA HIS A 75 13.79 14.46 5.95
C HIS A 75 13.83 14.13 7.45
N LEU A 76 13.38 12.95 7.88
CA LEU A 76 13.41 12.45 9.27
C LEU A 76 14.29 11.20 9.42
N SER A 77 15.18 10.94 8.46
CA SER A 77 15.99 9.72 8.42
C SER A 77 17.16 9.70 9.42
N THR A 78 17.55 10.85 9.99
CA THR A 78 18.65 10.98 10.95
C THR A 78 18.15 11.39 12.34
N TRP A 79 18.93 11.06 13.37
CA TRP A 79 18.63 11.45 14.75
C TRP A 79 18.62 12.97 14.93
N GLU A 80 19.52 13.70 14.26
CA GLU A 80 19.57 15.17 14.32
C GLU A 80 18.28 15.80 13.76
N ASN A 81 17.78 15.28 12.64
CA ASN A 81 16.53 15.78 12.06
C ASN A 81 15.31 15.43 12.92
N LEU A 82 15.34 14.26 13.57
CA LEU A 82 14.30 13.88 14.54
C LEU A 82 14.34 14.79 15.77
N ASP A 83 15.51 15.09 16.33
CA ASP A 83 15.64 16.01 17.47
C ASP A 83 15.07 17.39 17.14
N VAL A 84 15.33 17.92 15.94
CA VAL A 84 14.75 19.18 15.47
C VAL A 84 13.22 19.07 15.32
N ALA A 85 12.72 18.01 14.67
CA ALA A 85 11.28 17.84 14.45
C ALA A 85 10.49 17.62 15.76
N TYR A 86 11.15 17.10 16.79
CA TYR A 86 10.57 16.76 18.08
C TYR A 86 11.07 17.65 19.23
N GLU A 87 11.57 18.85 18.93
CA GLU A 87 12.01 19.85 19.93
C GLU A 87 10.92 20.22 20.95
N PHE A 88 9.65 19.94 20.61
CA PHE A 88 8.49 20.18 21.47
C PHE A 88 8.38 19.22 22.67
N VAL A 89 9.20 18.16 22.70
CA VAL A 89 9.24 17.18 23.79
C VAL A 89 10.14 17.70 24.91
N SER A 90 9.53 18.05 26.04
CA SER A 90 10.26 18.48 27.23
C SER A 90 11.03 17.32 27.88
N PRO A 91 12.20 17.57 28.50
CA PRO A 91 12.90 16.55 29.28
C PRO A 91 12.04 16.01 30.43
N PHE A 92 12.03 14.70 30.63
CA PHE A 92 11.23 14.01 31.67
C PHE A 92 11.83 14.10 33.10
N ASN A 93 12.53 15.18 33.44
CA ASN A 93 13.29 15.25 34.68
C ASN A 93 12.38 15.56 35.89
N GLY A 94 12.05 14.55 36.68
CA GLY A 94 11.25 14.68 37.90
C GLY A 94 9.75 14.90 37.67
N THR A 95 9.26 14.79 36.43
CA THR A 95 7.84 14.93 36.09
C THR A 95 7.10 13.61 36.25
N SER A 96 5.83 13.68 36.67
CA SER A 96 4.98 12.49 36.68
C SER A 96 4.63 12.05 35.24
N PHE A 97 4.33 10.77 35.05
CA PHE A 97 3.93 10.26 33.73
C PHE A 97 2.77 11.05 33.11
N VAL A 98 1.74 11.34 33.90
CA VAL A 98 0.54 12.07 33.44
C VAL A 98 0.90 13.49 33.01
N GLU A 99 1.71 14.17 33.81
CA GLU A 99 2.18 15.53 33.52
C GLU A 99 3.00 15.58 32.23
N GLY A 100 4.03 14.73 32.12
CA GLY A 100 4.88 14.67 30.92
C GLY A 100 4.10 14.30 29.66
N TYR A 101 3.12 13.38 29.76
CA TYR A 101 2.26 13.03 28.64
C TYR A 101 1.36 14.20 28.20
N LEU A 102 0.68 14.85 29.14
CA LEU A 102 -0.23 15.97 28.84
C LEU A 102 0.53 17.18 28.29
N GLU A 103 1.71 17.48 28.84
CA GLU A 103 2.59 18.54 28.36
C GLU A 103 3.05 18.25 26.92
N THR A 104 3.61 17.07 26.67
CA THR A 104 4.08 16.66 25.33
C THR A 104 2.93 16.72 24.32
N ARG A 105 1.74 16.24 24.69
CA ARG A 105 0.56 16.28 23.83
C ARG A 105 0.13 17.71 23.48
N ARG A 106 0.15 18.61 24.47
CA ARG A 106 -0.14 20.03 24.27
C ARG A 106 0.87 20.68 23.33
N ASN A 107 2.16 20.42 23.53
CA ASN A 107 3.23 20.99 22.72
C ASN A 107 3.19 20.44 21.29
N ALA A 108 2.96 19.14 21.11
CA ALA A 108 2.78 18.50 19.80
C ALA A 108 1.62 19.12 19.03
N LEU A 109 0.48 19.37 19.68
CA LEU A 109 -0.68 20.03 19.07
C LEU A 109 -0.33 21.46 18.61
N GLN A 110 0.44 22.20 19.41
CA GLN A 110 0.88 23.54 19.03
C GLN A 110 1.86 23.51 17.85
N ALA A 111 2.82 22.59 17.84
CA ALA A 111 3.75 22.39 16.73
C ALA A 111 3.00 22.07 15.42
N ARG A 112 2.07 21.09 15.45
CA ARG A 112 1.21 20.75 14.30
C ARG A 112 0.36 21.94 13.85
N LYS A 113 -0.22 22.69 14.79
CA LYS A 113 -1.00 23.90 14.46
C LYS A 113 -0.15 24.94 13.73
N ARG A 114 1.12 25.16 14.13
CA ARG A 114 2.03 26.09 13.43
C ARG A 114 2.29 25.66 11.99
N LEU A 115 2.47 24.36 11.75
CA LEU A 115 2.64 23.80 10.40
C LEU A 115 1.40 24.02 9.51
N LEU A 116 0.20 23.95 10.10
CA LEU A 116 -1.07 24.15 9.40
C LEU A 116 -1.40 25.64 9.17
N VAL A 117 -1.18 26.49 10.17
CA VAL A 117 -1.56 27.92 10.14
C VAL A 117 -0.62 28.76 9.29
N ASN A 118 0.67 28.43 9.23
CA ASN A 118 1.62 29.13 8.34
C ASN A 118 1.44 28.76 6.86
N GLY A 119 0.44 27.95 6.52
CA GLY A 119 0.16 27.43 5.18
C GLY A 119 -1.23 27.80 4.64
N THR A 120 -1.81 28.95 5.01
CA THR A 120 -3.10 29.37 4.44
C THR A 120 -3.04 29.41 2.91
N GLY A 121 -3.80 28.52 2.25
CA GLY A 121 -3.86 28.39 0.79
C GLY A 121 -2.94 27.33 0.17
N VAL A 122 -2.20 26.55 0.97
CA VAL A 122 -1.32 25.47 0.50
C VAL A 122 -1.93 24.12 0.93
N PRO A 123 -1.88 23.06 0.10
CA PRO A 123 -2.30 21.72 0.50
C PRO A 123 -1.62 21.29 1.81
N VAL A 124 -2.30 20.48 2.61
CA VAL A 124 -1.79 19.95 3.89
C VAL A 124 -0.36 19.46 3.69
N ARG A 125 0.58 20.11 4.38
CA ARG A 125 1.99 19.74 4.39
C ARG A 125 2.11 18.28 4.84
N ARG A 126 2.74 17.44 4.02
CA ARG A 126 2.93 16.01 4.34
C ARG A 126 3.76 15.82 5.61
N GLU A 127 4.57 16.81 5.93
CA GLU A 127 5.37 16.92 7.16
C GLU A 127 4.50 17.04 8.42
N ALA A 128 3.23 17.44 8.29
CA ALA A 128 2.29 17.49 9.41
C ALA A 128 1.62 16.13 9.70
N ILE A 129 1.79 15.13 8.82
CA ILE A 129 1.24 13.79 9.02
C ILE A 129 2.07 13.08 10.06
N ALA A 130 1.46 12.80 11.21
CA ALA A 130 2.00 11.87 12.18
C ALA A 130 1.26 10.54 12.04
N ILE A 131 1.94 9.54 11.50
CA ILE A 131 1.43 8.19 11.29
C ILE A 131 2.40 7.20 11.90
N SER A 132 1.90 6.10 12.45
CA SER A 132 2.79 5.07 12.96
C SER A 132 3.56 4.40 11.83
N MET A 133 4.88 4.36 11.96
CA MET A 133 5.73 3.60 11.04
C MET A 133 6.06 2.20 11.59
N ILE A 134 5.59 1.85 12.79
CA ILE A 134 5.74 0.51 13.37
C ILE A 134 4.56 -0.42 13.09
N ASP A 135 3.49 0.10 12.48
CA ASP A 135 2.33 -0.70 12.09
C ASP A 135 2.70 -1.75 11.02
N THR A 136 2.08 -2.92 11.10
CA THR A 136 2.21 -3.99 10.10
C THR A 136 1.13 -3.85 9.03
N ASN A 137 1.09 -2.68 8.38
CA ASN A 137 0.08 -2.33 7.38
C ASN A 137 0.70 -1.46 6.28
N ALA A 138 -0.09 -1.06 5.28
CA ALA A 138 0.25 -0.03 4.31
C ALA A 138 -0.98 0.86 4.05
N TYR A 139 -0.76 2.05 3.48
CA TYR A 139 -1.82 3.03 3.30
C TYR A 139 -1.64 3.88 2.05
N TYR A 140 -2.73 4.17 1.36
CA TYR A 140 -2.84 5.28 0.44
C TYR A 140 -3.76 6.35 1.05
N LEU A 141 -3.25 7.59 1.10
CA LEU A 141 -3.98 8.77 1.59
C LEU A 141 -4.44 9.61 0.38
N PRO A 142 -5.71 9.51 -0.05
CA PRO A 142 -6.15 10.08 -1.33
C PRO A 142 -6.01 11.60 -1.40
N MET A 143 -6.33 12.30 -0.31
CA MET A 143 -6.26 13.77 -0.25
C MET A 143 -4.83 14.31 -0.35
N LEU A 144 -3.82 13.48 -0.11
CA LEU A 144 -2.41 13.86 -0.11
C LEU A 144 -1.64 13.21 -1.27
N HIS A 145 -2.32 12.36 -2.04
CA HIS A 145 -1.74 11.54 -3.10
C HIS A 145 -0.45 10.86 -2.63
N LEU A 146 -0.54 10.22 -1.47
CA LEU A 146 0.60 9.74 -0.69
C LEU A 146 0.39 8.28 -0.30
N MET A 147 1.34 7.43 -0.64
CA MET A 147 1.48 6.06 -0.14
C MET A 147 2.42 6.04 1.07
N ILE A 148 2.06 5.29 2.10
CA ILE A 148 2.86 5.11 3.30
C ILE A 148 3.05 3.61 3.52
N ILE A 149 4.31 3.19 3.54
CA ILE A 149 4.74 1.82 3.75
C ILE A 149 5.56 1.80 5.04
N PRO A 150 4.91 1.65 6.21
CA PRO A 150 5.55 1.47 7.51
C PRO A 150 6.70 0.47 7.49
N GLY A 151 7.75 0.72 8.28
CA GLY A 151 8.84 -0.24 8.47
C GLY A 151 8.37 -1.55 9.09
N GLY A 152 7.26 -1.53 9.84
CA GLY A 152 6.68 -2.70 10.50
C GLY A 152 6.21 -3.78 9.52
N ILE A 153 5.81 -3.42 8.29
CA ILE A 153 5.44 -4.40 7.26
C ILE A 153 6.66 -5.01 6.54
N LEU A 154 7.87 -4.49 6.76
CA LEU A 154 9.10 -4.92 6.08
C LEU A 154 9.78 -6.12 6.77
N PHE A 155 8.99 -7.00 7.37
CA PHE A 155 9.41 -8.21 8.07
C PHE A 155 8.75 -9.45 7.44
N PRO A 156 9.21 -10.67 7.76
CA PRO A 156 8.51 -11.89 7.39
C PRO A 156 7.03 -11.85 7.84
N PRO A 157 6.08 -12.35 7.03
CA PRO A 157 6.28 -13.04 5.75
C PRO A 157 6.41 -12.13 4.51
N PHE A 158 6.30 -10.81 4.65
CA PHE A 158 6.31 -9.87 3.51
C PHE A 158 7.70 -9.68 2.90
N VAL A 159 8.70 -9.50 3.76
CA VAL A 159 10.11 -9.36 3.36
C VAL A 159 10.92 -10.40 4.12
N VAL A 160 11.37 -11.41 3.38
CA VAL A 160 12.14 -12.54 3.91
C VAL A 160 13.52 -12.54 3.26
N GLU A 161 14.58 -12.56 4.08
CA GLU A 161 15.94 -12.64 3.58
C GLU A 161 16.15 -13.91 2.73
N SER A 162 16.83 -13.76 1.59
CA SER A 162 17.14 -14.86 0.65
C SER A 162 15.93 -15.59 0.05
N ALA A 163 14.71 -15.08 0.20
CA ALA A 163 13.55 -15.68 -0.47
C ALA A 163 13.57 -15.39 -1.99
N PRO A 164 13.01 -16.30 -2.83
CA PRO A 164 12.87 -16.06 -4.26
C PRO A 164 12.03 -14.82 -4.55
N ALA A 165 12.26 -14.18 -5.72
CA ALA A 165 11.50 -13.01 -6.13
C ALA A 165 9.98 -13.26 -6.14
N ALA A 166 9.55 -14.48 -6.49
CA ALA A 166 8.15 -14.90 -6.41
C ALA A 166 7.53 -14.61 -5.03
N VAL A 167 8.24 -14.92 -3.95
CA VAL A 167 7.75 -14.71 -2.58
C VAL A 167 7.54 -13.22 -2.29
N HIS A 168 8.52 -12.38 -2.62
CA HIS A 168 8.42 -10.94 -2.36
C HIS A 168 7.39 -10.25 -3.26
N TYR A 169 7.34 -10.57 -4.56
CA TYR A 169 6.35 -9.96 -5.46
C TYR A 169 4.92 -10.43 -5.15
N GLY A 170 4.75 -11.69 -4.74
CA GLY A 170 3.45 -12.21 -4.28
C GLY A 170 3.02 -11.64 -2.92
N GLY A 171 3.98 -11.39 -2.02
CA GLY A 171 3.77 -10.81 -0.69
C GLY A 171 3.78 -9.27 -0.72
N ILE A 172 4.91 -8.65 -0.40
CA ILE A 172 5.00 -7.18 -0.31
C ILE A 172 4.69 -6.50 -1.66
N GLY A 173 5.08 -7.07 -2.79
CA GLY A 173 4.82 -6.50 -4.12
C GLY A 173 3.33 -6.36 -4.40
N ARG A 174 2.53 -7.34 -4.00
CA ARG A 174 1.07 -7.27 -4.06
C ARG A 174 0.51 -6.14 -3.20
N VAL A 175 1.01 -5.96 -1.98
CA VAL A 175 0.60 -4.85 -1.09
C VAL A 175 0.94 -3.50 -1.75
N LEU A 176 2.13 -3.36 -2.33
CA LEU A 176 2.52 -2.15 -3.06
C LEU A 176 1.59 -1.87 -4.26
N GLY A 177 1.24 -2.92 -5.01
CA GLY A 177 0.27 -2.82 -6.11
C GLY A 177 -1.13 -2.45 -5.63
N HIS A 178 -1.57 -2.97 -4.48
CA HIS A 178 -2.84 -2.65 -3.84
C HIS A 178 -2.92 -1.16 -3.48
N GLU A 179 -1.94 -0.65 -2.74
CA GLU A 179 -1.91 0.76 -2.35
C GLU A 179 -1.80 1.70 -3.55
N LEU A 180 -1.04 1.32 -4.60
CA LEU A 180 -0.99 2.10 -5.83
C LEU A 180 -2.35 2.14 -6.54
N THR A 181 -3.11 1.04 -6.45
CA THR A 181 -4.43 0.93 -7.07
C THR A 181 -5.44 1.85 -6.41
N HIS A 182 -5.33 2.13 -5.11
CA HIS A 182 -6.20 3.09 -4.44
C HIS A 182 -6.13 4.52 -5.01
N ALA A 183 -5.09 4.86 -5.78
CA ALA A 183 -5.10 6.08 -6.57
C ALA A 183 -6.29 6.14 -7.55
N PHE A 184 -6.77 5.00 -8.01
CA PHE A 184 -7.83 4.83 -8.99
C PHE A 184 -9.19 4.48 -8.37
N ASP A 185 -9.28 4.44 -7.03
CA ASP A 185 -10.51 4.09 -6.34
C ASP A 185 -11.68 4.95 -6.80
N ARG A 186 -12.82 4.31 -7.03
CA ARG A 186 -14.05 4.96 -7.50
C ARG A 186 -14.45 6.21 -6.70
N LEU A 187 -14.19 6.22 -5.38
CA LEU A 187 -14.55 7.34 -4.51
C LEU A 187 -13.60 8.54 -4.63
N TYR A 188 -12.35 8.31 -5.03
CA TYR A 188 -11.28 9.31 -5.04
C TYR A 188 -10.64 9.51 -6.41
N SER A 189 -11.16 8.82 -7.41
CA SER A 189 -10.81 8.92 -8.82
C SER A 189 -10.93 10.36 -9.31
N HIS A 190 -11.82 11.18 -8.75
CA HIS A 190 -12.01 12.59 -9.11
C HIS A 190 -11.10 13.56 -8.33
N VAL A 191 -10.32 13.08 -7.34
CA VAL A 191 -9.43 13.93 -6.55
C VAL A 191 -8.07 14.02 -7.24
N SER A 192 -7.63 15.22 -7.58
CA SER A 192 -6.33 15.52 -8.17
C SER A 192 -5.20 15.31 -7.16
N ARG A 193 -3.95 15.38 -7.63
CA ARG A 193 -2.76 15.31 -6.78
C ARG A 193 -2.68 16.39 -5.69
N THR A 194 -3.30 17.56 -5.92
CA THR A 194 -3.32 18.66 -4.94
C THR A 194 -4.45 18.52 -3.92
N GLY A 195 -5.26 17.46 -4.02
CA GLY A 195 -6.47 17.27 -3.21
C GLY A 195 -7.68 18.02 -3.75
N GLU A 196 -7.58 18.66 -4.92
CA GLU A 196 -8.66 19.37 -5.59
C GLU A 196 -9.47 18.43 -6.46
N VAL A 197 -10.79 18.62 -6.57
CA VAL A 197 -11.58 17.80 -7.50
C VAL A 197 -11.27 18.21 -8.94
N HIS A 198 -10.71 17.31 -9.74
CA HIS A 198 -10.40 17.51 -11.16
C HIS A 198 -10.74 16.23 -11.94
N ASP A 199 -11.66 16.33 -12.88
CA ASP A 199 -12.01 15.22 -13.75
C ASP A 199 -10.91 14.99 -14.78
N TRP A 200 -10.21 13.86 -14.66
CA TRP A 200 -9.21 13.39 -15.63
C TRP A 200 -9.68 12.13 -16.39
N TYR A 201 -10.92 11.70 -16.15
CA TYR A 201 -11.61 10.69 -16.95
C TYR A 201 -12.45 11.34 -18.03
N SER A 202 -12.45 10.76 -19.23
CA SER A 202 -13.57 10.96 -20.14
C SER A 202 -14.81 10.22 -19.63
N ASN A 203 -15.99 10.67 -20.06
CA ASN A 203 -17.25 10.01 -19.73
C ASN A 203 -17.31 8.56 -20.27
N ASN A 204 -16.68 8.28 -21.41
CA ASN A 204 -16.65 6.93 -21.99
C ASN A 204 -15.77 6.00 -21.16
N SER A 205 -14.56 6.45 -20.82
CA SER A 205 -13.63 5.67 -20.00
C SER A 205 -14.15 5.47 -18.58
N TRP A 206 -14.86 6.46 -18.02
CA TRP A 206 -15.52 6.33 -16.72
C TRP A 206 -16.63 5.26 -16.74
N ARG A 207 -17.49 5.24 -17.77
CA ARG A 207 -18.51 4.19 -17.92
C ARG A 207 -17.88 2.82 -18.11
N ALA A 208 -16.78 2.72 -18.86
CA ALA A 208 -16.05 1.47 -19.01
C ALA A 208 -15.46 0.99 -17.69
N PHE A 209 -14.90 1.90 -16.88
CA PHE A 209 -14.43 1.60 -15.52
C PHE A 209 -15.56 1.11 -14.61
N GLU A 210 -16.69 1.82 -14.56
CA GLU A 210 -17.86 1.41 -13.77
C GLU A 210 -18.38 0.04 -14.20
N ASN A 211 -18.39 -0.27 -15.50
CA ASN A 211 -18.78 -1.58 -16.01
C ASN A 211 -17.78 -2.68 -15.58
N LYS A 212 -16.47 -2.41 -15.61
CA LYS A 212 -15.45 -3.35 -15.14
C LYS A 212 -15.59 -3.63 -13.64
N LEU A 213 -16.00 -2.65 -12.83
CA LEU A 213 -16.25 -2.85 -11.39
C LEU A 213 -17.45 -3.77 -11.09
N GLN A 214 -18.38 -3.97 -12.03
CA GLN A 214 -19.59 -4.79 -11.80
C GLN A 214 -19.29 -6.28 -11.58
N CYS A 215 -18.12 -6.77 -12.00
CA CYS A 215 -17.72 -8.15 -11.77
C CYS A 215 -17.36 -8.44 -10.30
N VAL A 216 -17.15 -7.40 -9.48
CA VAL A 216 -16.73 -7.52 -8.07
C VAL A 216 -17.96 -7.65 -7.19
N GLU A 217 -18.35 -8.88 -6.87
CA GLU A 217 -19.54 -9.19 -6.05
C GLU A 217 -19.24 -9.14 -4.54
N THR A 218 -18.85 -7.96 -4.03
CA THR A 218 -18.65 -7.73 -2.58
C THR A 218 -19.15 -6.36 -2.14
N SER A 219 -19.52 -6.23 -0.86
CA SER A 219 -19.82 -4.93 -0.25
C SER A 219 -18.59 -4.03 -0.10
N SER A 220 -17.39 -4.59 -0.26
CA SER A 220 -16.09 -3.93 -0.07
C SER A 220 -15.40 -3.67 -1.41
N LEU A 221 -16.09 -2.95 -2.29
CA LEU A 221 -15.69 -2.75 -3.69
C LEU A 221 -14.29 -2.15 -3.85
N SER A 222 -13.95 -1.10 -3.09
CA SER A 222 -12.60 -0.47 -3.13
C SER A 222 -11.50 -1.50 -2.87
N GLU A 223 -11.62 -2.24 -1.78
CA GLU A 223 -10.59 -3.19 -1.33
C GLU A 223 -10.46 -4.38 -2.28
N ALA A 224 -11.57 -4.91 -2.79
CA ALA A 224 -11.53 -6.00 -3.76
C ALA A 224 -10.99 -5.56 -5.13
N PHE A 225 -11.27 -4.32 -5.54
CA PHE A 225 -10.65 -3.70 -6.72
C PHE A 225 -9.14 -3.56 -6.52
N ALA A 226 -8.72 -2.98 -5.39
CA ALA A 226 -7.31 -2.79 -5.03
C ALA A 226 -6.56 -4.12 -4.92
N ASP A 227 -7.16 -5.15 -4.32
CA ASP A 227 -6.60 -6.50 -4.26
C ASP A 227 -6.42 -7.13 -5.64
N SER A 228 -7.43 -7.03 -6.51
CA SER A 228 -7.44 -7.66 -7.83
C SER A 228 -6.48 -6.98 -8.81
N ALA A 229 -6.59 -5.66 -8.97
CA ALA A 229 -5.69 -4.93 -9.87
C ALA A 229 -4.28 -4.78 -9.26
N GLY A 230 -4.15 -4.83 -7.92
CA GLY A 230 -2.86 -4.76 -7.24
C GLY A 230 -2.00 -6.00 -7.44
N VAL A 231 -2.58 -7.20 -7.30
CA VAL A 231 -1.84 -8.46 -7.57
C VAL A 231 -1.41 -8.55 -9.03
N GLU A 232 -2.25 -8.06 -9.94
CA GLU A 232 -1.94 -8.01 -11.36
C GLU A 232 -0.73 -7.12 -11.65
N LYS A 233 -0.70 -5.91 -11.10
CA LYS A 233 0.44 -4.98 -11.23
C LYS A 233 1.75 -5.59 -10.72
N ALA A 234 1.69 -6.32 -9.60
CA ALA A 234 2.84 -7.03 -9.07
C ALA A 234 3.28 -8.17 -10.01
N TYR A 235 2.32 -8.92 -10.57
CA TYR A 235 2.58 -10.02 -11.48
C TYR A 235 3.21 -9.56 -12.81
N LEU A 236 2.78 -8.43 -13.38
CA LEU A 236 3.38 -7.85 -14.59
C LEU A 236 4.89 -7.62 -14.46
N VAL A 237 5.34 -7.19 -13.28
CA VAL A 237 6.77 -7.00 -13.01
C VAL A 237 7.44 -8.35 -12.86
N TYR A 238 6.85 -9.23 -12.03
CA TYR A 238 7.37 -10.55 -11.73
C TYR A 238 7.60 -11.39 -13.00
N GLU A 239 6.65 -11.38 -13.92
CA GLU A 239 6.72 -12.12 -15.19
C GLU A 239 7.94 -11.72 -16.03
N ARG A 240 8.28 -10.42 -16.00
CA ARG A 240 9.36 -9.83 -16.79
C ARG A 240 10.74 -9.88 -16.11
N LEU A 241 10.84 -10.45 -14.92
CA LEU A 241 12.12 -10.59 -14.25
C LEU A 241 13.01 -11.59 -15.00
N ALA A 242 14.27 -11.18 -15.24
CA ALA A 242 15.27 -12.04 -15.89
C ALA A 242 15.56 -13.34 -15.11
N SER A 243 15.39 -13.29 -13.78
CA SER A 243 15.44 -14.46 -12.90
C SER A 243 14.28 -14.38 -11.91
N LYS A 244 13.40 -15.38 -11.95
CA LYS A 244 12.29 -15.56 -11.01
C LYS A 244 12.74 -16.26 -9.71
N GLY A 245 13.98 -16.75 -9.68
CA GLY A 245 14.48 -17.65 -8.65
C GLY A 245 14.07 -19.10 -8.90
N ALA A 246 14.49 -19.99 -8.00
CA ALA A 246 14.11 -21.40 -8.02
C ALA A 246 12.83 -21.65 -7.23
N GLY A 247 12.12 -22.73 -7.58
CA GLY A 247 11.06 -23.26 -6.75
C GLY A 247 11.58 -23.74 -5.38
N MET A 248 10.68 -23.86 -4.42
CA MET A 248 11.00 -24.31 -3.06
C MET A 248 9.79 -24.97 -2.42
N LEU A 249 10.03 -25.81 -1.40
CA LEU A 249 8.97 -26.54 -0.68
C LEU A 249 8.07 -27.40 -1.60
N GLY A 250 8.59 -27.83 -2.75
CA GLY A 250 7.83 -28.61 -3.75
C GLY A 250 6.98 -27.78 -4.70
N TYR A 251 7.05 -26.44 -4.65
CA TYR A 251 6.30 -25.54 -5.51
C TYR A 251 7.19 -24.83 -6.54
N SER A 252 6.66 -24.57 -7.73
CA SER A 252 7.32 -23.73 -8.74
C SER A 252 7.36 -22.25 -8.32
N PRO A 253 8.25 -21.42 -8.91
CA PRO A 253 8.22 -19.98 -8.68
C PRO A 253 6.84 -19.35 -8.92
N GLU A 254 6.16 -19.75 -10.00
CA GLU A 254 4.80 -19.27 -10.32
C GLU A 254 3.80 -19.63 -9.22
N GLN A 255 3.84 -20.86 -8.68
CA GLN A 255 2.99 -21.26 -7.57
C GLN A 255 3.33 -20.48 -6.28
N LEU A 256 4.62 -20.26 -6.01
CA LEU A 256 5.08 -19.53 -4.83
C LEU A 256 4.61 -18.08 -4.81
N PHE A 257 4.48 -17.42 -5.96
CA PHE A 257 3.92 -16.08 -6.05
C PHE A 257 2.50 -16.03 -5.47
N PHE A 258 1.65 -16.96 -5.87
CA PHE A 258 0.26 -16.99 -5.39
C PHE A 258 0.17 -17.50 -3.95
N ILE A 259 0.98 -18.51 -3.58
CA ILE A 259 1.02 -19.04 -2.21
C ILE A 259 1.44 -17.96 -1.22
N SER A 260 2.50 -17.18 -1.51
CA SER A 260 2.95 -16.13 -0.60
C SER A 260 1.92 -15.01 -0.48
N GLY A 261 1.27 -14.62 -1.58
CA GLY A 261 0.22 -13.61 -1.58
C GLY A 261 -1.07 -14.02 -0.86
N CYS A 262 -1.33 -15.32 -0.73
CA CYS A 262 -2.43 -15.84 0.08
C CYS A 262 -2.05 -16.05 1.56
N LEU A 263 -0.78 -16.40 1.82
CA LEU A 263 -0.27 -16.64 3.17
C LEU A 263 -0.44 -15.42 4.10
N ILE A 264 -0.31 -14.21 3.56
CA ILE A 264 -0.48 -12.97 4.33
C ILE A 264 -1.91 -12.75 4.86
N PHE A 265 -2.90 -13.47 4.31
CA PHE A 265 -4.29 -13.44 4.74
C PHE A 265 -4.70 -14.66 5.58
N CYS A 266 -3.77 -15.57 5.90
CA CYS A 266 -4.05 -16.70 6.77
C CYS A 266 -4.38 -16.21 8.20
N GLY A 267 -5.66 -16.26 8.56
CA GLY A 267 -6.15 -15.87 9.88
C GLY A 267 -7.59 -16.32 10.10
N LYS A 268 -8.06 -16.17 11.35
CA LYS A 268 -9.47 -16.35 11.70
C LYS A 268 -10.06 -15.01 12.08
N GLU A 269 -11.13 -14.61 11.40
CA GLU A 269 -11.92 -13.44 11.80
C GLU A 269 -12.75 -13.80 13.04
N ARG A 270 -12.73 -12.94 14.06
CA ARG A 270 -13.58 -13.12 15.25
C ARG A 270 -14.99 -12.65 14.93
N VAL A 271 -15.96 -13.56 14.98
CA VAL A 271 -17.39 -13.25 14.84
C VAL A 271 -17.79 -12.20 15.88
N GLY A 272 -18.35 -11.07 15.43
CA GLY A 272 -18.80 -9.95 16.29
C GLY A 272 -17.82 -8.78 16.41
N VAL A 273 -16.54 -8.97 16.08
CA VAL A 273 -15.63 -7.84 15.79
C VAL A 273 -15.70 -7.63 14.29
N SER A 274 -16.84 -7.07 13.84
CA SER A 274 -16.90 -6.48 12.51
C SER A 274 -15.89 -5.34 12.50
N VAL A 275 -14.64 -5.63 12.14
CA VAL A 275 -13.75 -4.63 11.56
C VAL A 275 -14.41 -4.32 10.23
N THR A 276 -15.45 -3.47 10.34
CA THR A 276 -16.14 -2.67 9.34
C THR A 276 -16.25 -3.26 7.93
N ARG A 277 -17.41 -3.10 7.29
CA ARG A 277 -17.67 -3.40 5.85
C ARG A 277 -16.66 -2.81 4.83
N ILE A 278 -15.59 -2.16 5.30
CA ILE A 278 -14.46 -1.65 4.55
C ILE A 278 -13.72 -2.80 3.86
N TYR A 279 -13.34 -3.86 4.58
CA TYR A 279 -12.53 -4.95 4.02
C TYR A 279 -13.34 -6.17 3.58
N THR A 280 -12.92 -6.73 2.44
CA THR A 280 -13.36 -8.05 1.96
C THR A 280 -12.91 -9.13 2.95
N PRO A 281 -13.72 -10.18 3.21
CA PRO A 281 -13.33 -11.30 4.07
C PRO A 281 -11.96 -11.88 3.68
N LEU A 282 -11.13 -12.23 4.66
CA LEU A 282 -9.73 -12.63 4.44
C LEU A 282 -9.54 -13.72 3.37
N TYR A 283 -10.41 -14.74 3.35
CA TYR A 283 -10.32 -15.81 2.35
C TYR A 283 -10.57 -15.30 0.93
N LEU A 284 -11.54 -14.39 0.75
CA LEU A 284 -11.83 -13.78 -0.56
C LEU A 284 -10.71 -12.84 -1.01
N ARG A 285 -9.96 -12.23 -0.09
CA ARG A 285 -8.77 -11.43 -0.44
C ARG A 285 -7.69 -12.28 -1.10
N CYS A 286 -7.59 -13.58 -0.80
CA CYS A 286 -6.75 -14.51 -1.56
C CYS A 286 -7.45 -14.96 -2.85
N ASP A 287 -8.64 -15.55 -2.72
CA ASP A 287 -9.27 -16.34 -3.78
C ASP A 287 -9.70 -15.48 -4.97
N LEU A 288 -10.37 -14.34 -4.74
CA LEU A 288 -10.94 -13.54 -5.82
C LEU A 288 -9.84 -12.97 -6.76
N PRO A 289 -8.79 -12.30 -6.25
CA PRO A 289 -7.69 -11.81 -7.09
C PRO A 289 -6.95 -12.93 -7.82
N ALA A 290 -6.74 -14.09 -7.17
CA ALA A 290 -6.07 -15.22 -7.78
C ALA A 290 -6.91 -15.83 -8.92
N ALA A 291 -8.21 -16.04 -8.70
CA ALA A 291 -9.11 -16.60 -9.71
C ALA A 291 -9.29 -15.69 -10.95
N ASN A 292 -9.04 -14.38 -10.81
CA ASN A 292 -9.09 -13.43 -11.91
C ASN A 292 -7.87 -13.55 -12.86
N LEU A 293 -6.72 -14.05 -12.39
CA LEU A 293 -5.50 -14.16 -13.19
C LEU A 293 -5.37 -15.51 -13.90
N ASP A 294 -5.24 -15.52 -15.23
CA ASP A 294 -5.09 -16.77 -16.01
C ASP A 294 -3.86 -17.57 -15.56
N HIS A 295 -2.80 -16.84 -15.21
CA HIS A 295 -1.57 -17.38 -14.68
C HIS A 295 -1.73 -18.21 -13.40
N PHE A 296 -2.75 -17.93 -12.56
CA PHE A 296 -3.04 -18.77 -11.41
C PHE A 296 -3.55 -20.15 -11.87
N ALA A 297 -4.54 -20.15 -12.76
CA ALA A 297 -5.11 -21.38 -13.28
C ALA A 297 -4.07 -22.23 -14.03
N GLU A 298 -3.14 -21.58 -14.74
CA GLU A 298 -1.99 -22.23 -15.39
C GLU A 298 -1.04 -22.86 -14.36
N ALA A 299 -0.62 -22.10 -13.35
CA ALA A 299 0.34 -22.54 -12.33
C ALA A 299 -0.16 -23.71 -11.47
N PHE A 300 -1.47 -23.80 -11.24
CA PHE A 300 -2.12 -24.86 -10.45
C PHE A 300 -2.89 -25.89 -11.29
N HIS A 301 -2.81 -25.79 -12.62
CA HIS A 301 -3.52 -26.67 -13.56
C HIS A 301 -5.03 -26.78 -13.26
N CYS A 302 -5.65 -25.64 -12.92
CA CYS A 302 -7.06 -25.59 -12.60
C CYS A 302 -7.91 -25.88 -13.85
N ARG A 303 -8.82 -26.84 -13.74
CA ARG A 303 -9.79 -27.12 -14.82
C ARG A 303 -10.64 -25.89 -15.10
N ARG A 304 -10.98 -25.67 -16.36
CA ARG A 304 -11.92 -24.62 -16.78
C ARG A 304 -13.25 -24.79 -16.00
N GLU A 305 -13.83 -23.67 -15.57
CA GLU A 305 -15.06 -23.62 -14.76
C GLU A 305 -14.94 -24.21 -13.34
N ALA A 306 -13.73 -24.57 -12.89
CA ALA A 306 -13.50 -24.79 -11.47
C ALA A 306 -13.69 -23.47 -10.69
N PRO A 307 -13.97 -23.51 -9.37
CA PRO A 307 -14.15 -22.29 -8.57
C PRO A 307 -13.00 -21.27 -8.70
N MET A 308 -11.75 -21.74 -8.81
CA MET A 308 -10.55 -20.92 -8.98
C MET A 308 -10.11 -20.74 -10.45
N ASN A 309 -10.95 -21.12 -11.41
CA ASN A 309 -10.78 -20.83 -12.84
C ASN A 309 -12.17 -20.57 -13.46
N PRO A 310 -12.86 -19.50 -13.02
CA PRO A 310 -14.20 -19.19 -13.49
C PRO A 310 -14.17 -18.75 -14.96
N ARG A 311 -15.30 -18.95 -15.64
CA ARG A 311 -15.46 -18.51 -17.04
C ARG A 311 -15.46 -16.99 -17.17
N ASN A 312 -16.06 -16.30 -16.21
CA ASN A 312 -16.10 -14.85 -16.14
C ASN A 312 -15.14 -14.38 -15.06
N ARG A 313 -14.23 -13.49 -15.41
CA ARG A 313 -13.19 -12.95 -14.52
C ARG A 313 -13.33 -11.44 -14.48
N CYS A 314 -12.94 -10.84 -13.37
CA CYS A 314 -12.66 -9.43 -13.35
C CYS A 314 -11.34 -9.16 -14.08
N ASP A 315 -11.36 -8.13 -14.92
CA ASP A 315 -10.19 -7.66 -15.63
C ASP A 315 -10.15 -6.13 -15.54
N PHE A 316 -9.08 -5.59 -14.94
CA PHE A 316 -8.86 -4.17 -14.75
C PHE A 316 -7.75 -3.60 -15.64
N HIS A 317 -7.21 -4.41 -16.56
CA HIS A 317 -6.26 -4.01 -17.58
C HIS A 317 -6.92 -3.45 -18.83
#